data_AF-A0A285P598-F1
#
_entry.id   AF-A0A285P598-F1
#
_cell.length_a   1.000
_cell.length_b   1.000
_cell.length_c   1.000
_cell.angle_alpha   90.00
_cell.angle_beta   90.00
_cell.angle_gamma   90.00
#
_symmetry.space_group_name_H-M   'P 1'
#
loop_
_entity.id
_entity.type
_entity.pdbx_description
1 polymer ?
#
loop_
_entity_poly.entity_id
_entity_poly.type
_entity_poly.pdbx_seq_one_letter_code
_entity_poly.pdbx_strand_id
1 'polypeptide(L)'
;MSPEQLIADIERALEPVRTIMTPILSDPFVMGLWSLLVVAAVGTLWWDIHERNRAIPSMMKGVWTLVVVYSGPFGLAVYWYSGRTQISNDSLWRRGFRSTAHCYSGCGAGEVVGFVLLAGLLALESTLVVTAGTFGFAYLFGYGLTVGPLMQEGVGFGEAMLDALYSETPSITLMEVAAIGTDLLIAGQAHIGDLLFWGALVFSLSVGFVVAFPVNVSLVYAGVKEGMKNPAELGQQTG
;
A
#
# COMPACT_ATOMS: atom_id res chain seq x y z
N MET A 1 -17.40 17.79 -21.69
CA MET A 1 -17.40 17.96 -20.23
C MET A 1 -16.13 18.70 -19.88
N SER A 2 -16.20 19.86 -19.21
CA SER A 2 -14.98 20.54 -18.77
C SER A 2 -14.36 19.77 -17.58
N PRO A 3 -13.04 19.86 -17.35
CA PRO A 3 -12.40 19.25 -16.18
C PRO A 3 -13.05 19.67 -14.86
N GLU A 4 -13.47 20.94 -14.75
CA GLU A 4 -14.15 21.47 -13.57
C GLU A 4 -15.52 20.81 -13.33
N GLN A 5 -16.29 20.57 -14.40
CA GLN A 5 -17.57 19.86 -14.29
C GLN A 5 -17.38 18.41 -13.85
N LEU A 6 -16.35 17.74 -14.38
CA LEU A 6 -16.02 16.37 -14.00
C LEU A 6 -15.65 16.27 -12.51
N ILE A 7 -14.81 17.18 -12.01
CA ILE A 7 -14.43 17.23 -10.60
C ILE A 7 -15.65 17.46 -9.71
N ALA A 8 -16.50 18.44 -10.05
CA ALA A 8 -17.70 18.74 -9.28
C ALA A 8 -18.69 17.56 -9.25
N ASP A 9 -18.80 16.81 -10.34
CA ASP A 9 -19.66 15.63 -10.40
C ASP A 9 -19.09 14.46 -9.57
N ILE A 10 -17.76 14.27 -9.57
CA ILE A 10 -17.09 13.27 -8.70
C ILE A 10 -17.27 13.63 -7.23
N GLU A 11 -17.06 14.89 -6.86
CA GLU A 11 -17.24 15.37 -5.48
C GLU A 11 -18.67 15.12 -5.00
N ARG A 12 -19.66 15.46 -5.83
CA ARG A 12 -21.08 15.21 -5.52
C ARG A 12 -21.40 13.72 -5.39
N ALA A 13 -20.81 12.88 -6.25
CA ALA A 13 -21.01 11.43 -6.19
C ALA A 13 -20.40 10.80 -4.93
N LEU A 14 -19.28 11.36 -4.44
CA LEU A 14 -18.54 10.85 -3.28
C LEU A 14 -18.87 11.60 -1.97
N GLU A 15 -19.73 12.61 -2.01
CA GLU A 15 -20.22 13.34 -0.84
C GLU A 15 -20.79 12.43 0.27
N PRO A 16 -21.55 11.35 -0.04
CA PRO A 16 -22.00 10.40 0.99
C PRO A 16 -20.84 9.70 1.70
N VAL A 17 -19.79 9.32 0.96
CA VAL A 17 -18.59 8.67 1.52
C VAL A 17 -17.90 9.64 2.45
N ARG A 18 -17.68 10.89 2.02
CA ARG A 18 -17.06 11.92 2.86
C ARG A 18 -17.87 12.16 4.15
N THR A 19 -19.18 12.32 4.02
CA THR A 19 -20.08 12.59 5.16
C THR A 19 -20.06 11.46 6.20
N ILE A 20 -19.93 10.20 5.75
CA ILE A 20 -19.86 9.04 6.64
C ILE A 20 -18.46 8.87 7.23
N MET A 21 -17.41 9.01 6.40
CA MET A 21 -16.05 8.67 6.78
C MET A 21 -15.37 9.75 7.61
N THR A 22 -15.56 11.04 7.29
CA THR A 22 -14.93 12.15 8.03
C THR A 22 -15.18 12.09 9.54
N PRO A 23 -16.41 11.92 10.07
CA PRO A 23 -16.63 11.82 11.52
C PRO A 23 -15.99 10.56 12.13
N ILE A 24 -15.99 9.44 11.41
CA ILE A 24 -15.37 8.19 11.87
C ILE A 24 -13.85 8.33 11.99
N LEU A 25 -13.21 8.93 10.98
CA LEU A 25 -11.75 9.07 10.88
C LEU A 25 -11.20 10.22 11.73
N SER A 26 -12.06 11.10 12.24
CA SER A 26 -11.70 12.19 13.16
C SER A 26 -12.06 11.89 14.62
N ASP A 27 -12.77 10.79 14.90
CA ASP A 27 -13.16 10.43 16.26
C ASP A 27 -11.99 9.79 17.03
N PRO A 28 -11.54 10.38 18.17
CA PRO A 28 -10.41 9.86 18.92
C PRO A 28 -10.61 8.45 19.49
N PHE A 29 -11.85 8.07 19.82
CA PHE A 29 -12.15 6.74 20.34
C PHE A 29 -12.07 5.68 19.24
N VAL A 30 -12.65 5.96 18.07
CA VAL A 30 -12.54 5.10 16.88
C VAL A 30 -11.08 4.93 16.51
N MET A 31 -10.32 6.02 16.41
CA MET A 31 -8.90 5.97 16.06
C MET A 31 -8.07 5.25 17.11
N GLY A 32 -8.34 5.46 18.41
CA GLY A 32 -7.69 4.73 19.49
C GLY A 32 -7.96 3.22 19.43
N LEU A 33 -9.21 2.82 19.20
CA LEU A 33 -9.58 1.42 19.03
C LEU A 33 -8.90 0.83 17.79
N TRP A 34 -8.89 1.55 16.68
CA TRP A 34 -8.20 1.14 15.46
C TRP A 34 -6.70 0.94 15.69
N SER A 35 -6.02 1.86 16.38
CA SER A 35 -4.62 1.71 16.74
C SER A 35 -4.36 0.47 17.60
N LEU A 36 -5.24 0.15 18.55
CA LEU A 36 -5.14 -1.08 19.34
C LEU A 36 -5.29 -2.33 18.47
N LEU A 37 -6.21 -2.32 17.51
CA LEU A 37 -6.37 -3.41 16.54
C LEU A 37 -5.14 -3.57 15.65
N VAL A 38 -4.53 -2.47 15.21
CA VAL A 38 -3.27 -2.49 14.45
C VAL A 38 -2.15 -3.11 15.29
N VAL A 39 -1.97 -2.69 16.54
CA VAL A 39 -0.96 -3.26 17.44
C VAL A 39 -1.16 -4.76 17.66
N ALA A 40 -2.40 -5.19 17.91
CA ALA A 40 -2.73 -6.60 18.05
C ALA A 40 -2.46 -7.39 16.75
N ALA A 41 -2.78 -6.81 15.59
CA ALA A 41 -2.55 -7.41 14.29
C ALA A 41 -1.06 -7.56 13.97
N VAL A 42 -0.25 -6.53 14.24
CA VAL A 42 1.22 -6.56 14.09
C VAL A 42 1.82 -7.60 15.04
N GLY A 43 1.37 -7.65 16.29
CA GLY A 43 1.81 -8.66 17.26
C GLY A 43 1.50 -10.08 16.78
N THR A 44 0.30 -10.29 16.24
CA THR A 44 -0.13 -11.59 15.67
C THR A 44 0.69 -11.97 14.45
N LEU A 45 0.93 -11.03 13.54
CA LEU A 45 1.79 -11.23 12.37
C LEU A 45 3.18 -11.69 12.80
N TRP A 46 3.82 -10.96 13.71
CA TRP A 46 5.18 -11.27 14.11
C TRP A 46 5.28 -12.56 14.90
N TRP A 47 4.30 -12.87 15.74
CA TRP A 47 4.20 -14.18 16.39
C TRP A 47 4.12 -15.31 15.35
N ASP A 48 3.25 -15.20 14.33
CA ASP A 48 3.12 -16.24 13.29
C ASP A 48 4.39 -16.36 12.43
N ILE A 49 5.02 -15.24 12.06
CA ILE A 49 6.32 -15.22 11.37
C ILE A 49 7.39 -15.94 12.18
N HIS A 50 7.44 -15.71 13.49
CA HIS A 50 8.45 -16.33 14.35
C HIS A 50 8.14 -17.79 14.66
N GLU A 51 6.90 -18.19 14.85
CA GLU A 51 6.59 -19.58 15.25
C GLU A 51 6.41 -20.52 14.06
N ARG A 52 5.86 -20.02 12.95
CA ARG A 52 5.38 -20.88 11.85
C ARG A 52 5.95 -20.51 10.49
N ASN A 53 6.50 -19.31 10.31
CA ASN A 53 6.83 -18.77 9.00
C ASN A 53 8.24 -18.14 8.93
N ARG A 54 9.21 -18.72 9.65
CA ARG A 54 10.60 -18.21 9.73
C ARG A 54 11.30 -18.19 8.37
N ALA A 55 10.95 -19.10 7.48
CA ALA A 55 11.54 -19.26 6.14
C ALA A 55 11.20 -18.11 5.18
N ILE A 56 10.21 -17.25 5.49
CA ILE A 56 9.91 -16.07 4.68
C ILE A 56 11.14 -15.13 4.65
N PRO A 57 11.58 -14.63 3.47
CA PRO A 57 12.70 -13.71 3.36
C PRO A 57 12.49 -12.43 4.18
N SER A 58 13.58 -11.83 4.67
CA SER A 58 13.54 -10.61 5.50
C SER A 58 12.78 -9.46 4.84
N MET A 59 12.99 -9.23 3.54
CA MET A 59 12.27 -8.21 2.78
C MET A 59 10.76 -8.41 2.85
N MET A 60 10.26 -9.64 2.61
CA MET A 60 8.83 -9.92 2.66
C MET A 60 8.26 -9.82 4.08
N LYS A 61 9.04 -10.12 5.13
CA LYS A 61 8.63 -9.83 6.52
C LYS A 61 8.40 -8.33 6.73
N GLY A 62 9.27 -7.50 6.15
CA GLY A 62 9.12 -6.04 6.11
C GLY A 62 7.85 -5.61 5.36
N VAL A 63 7.66 -6.10 4.14
CA VAL A 63 6.46 -5.85 3.32
C VAL A 63 5.17 -6.17 4.10
N TRP A 64 5.07 -7.36 4.69
CA TRP A 64 3.91 -7.74 5.47
C TRP A 64 3.71 -6.89 6.71
N THR A 65 4.80 -6.49 7.37
CA THR A 65 4.73 -5.58 8.52
C THR A 65 4.12 -4.26 8.11
N LEU A 66 4.59 -3.65 7.02
CA LEU A 66 4.05 -2.39 6.50
C LEU A 66 2.58 -2.54 6.10
N VAL A 67 2.23 -3.63 5.42
CA VAL A 67 0.83 -3.92 5.04
C VAL A 67 -0.10 -3.95 6.26
N VAL A 68 0.33 -4.60 7.34
CA VAL A 68 -0.45 -4.68 8.59
C VAL A 68 -0.41 -3.37 9.37
N VAL A 69 0.68 -2.62 9.36
CA VAL A 69 0.74 -1.30 10.00
C VAL A 69 -0.23 -0.33 9.32
N TYR A 70 -0.27 -0.33 7.99
CA TYR A 70 -1.10 0.59 7.23
C TYR A 70 -2.58 0.22 7.28
N SER A 71 -2.92 -1.08 7.26
CA SER A 71 -4.31 -1.53 7.11
C SER A 71 -4.84 -2.37 8.28
N GLY A 72 -4.05 -2.56 9.34
CA GLY A 72 -4.44 -3.31 10.53
C GLY A 72 -4.95 -4.73 10.22
N PRO A 73 -6.14 -5.11 10.73
CA PRO A 73 -6.74 -6.42 10.47
C PRO A 73 -6.93 -6.77 8.99
N PHE A 74 -7.19 -5.79 8.11
CA PHE A 74 -7.29 -6.04 6.67
C PHE A 74 -5.95 -6.54 6.11
N GLY A 75 -4.86 -5.83 6.45
CA GLY A 75 -3.52 -6.25 6.05
C GLY A 75 -3.15 -7.64 6.59
N LEU A 76 -3.56 -7.94 7.83
CA LEU A 76 -3.32 -9.25 8.43
C LEU A 76 -4.11 -10.35 7.70
N ALA A 77 -5.34 -10.07 7.30
CA ALA A 77 -6.14 -11.01 6.50
C ALA A 77 -5.49 -11.30 5.14
N VAL A 78 -4.93 -10.28 4.47
CA VAL A 78 -4.20 -10.46 3.21
C VAL A 78 -2.94 -11.34 3.40
N TYR A 79 -2.19 -11.11 4.48
CA TYR A 79 -1.06 -11.97 4.87
C TYR A 79 -1.52 -13.40 5.10
N TRP A 80 -2.58 -13.59 5.89
CA TRP A 80 -3.10 -14.91 6.24
C TRP A 80 -3.57 -15.69 5.01
N TYR A 81 -4.17 -14.97 4.06
CA TYR A 81 -4.67 -15.50 2.82
C TYR A 81 -3.54 -15.88 1.86
N SER A 82 -2.52 -15.05 1.67
CA SER A 82 -1.58 -15.22 0.54
C SER A 82 -0.09 -15.33 0.91
N GLY A 83 0.32 -14.94 2.11
CA GLY A 83 1.72 -14.75 2.51
C GLY A 83 2.35 -15.85 3.34
N ARG A 84 1.56 -16.82 3.81
CA ARG A 84 2.02 -17.90 4.70
C ARG A 84 2.56 -19.11 3.95
N THR A 85 3.47 -19.86 4.56
CA THR A 85 3.98 -21.12 4.02
C THR A 85 2.94 -22.25 4.07
N GLN A 86 1.92 -22.12 4.92
CA GLN A 86 0.85 -23.12 5.09
C GLN A 86 -0.28 -23.00 4.06
N ILE A 87 -0.11 -22.23 3.00
CA ILE A 87 -1.14 -22.11 1.96
C ILE A 87 -1.32 -23.44 1.21
N SER A 88 -2.57 -23.80 0.94
CA SER A 88 -2.91 -25.09 0.30
C SER A 88 -2.64 -25.13 -1.21
N ASN A 89 -2.65 -23.96 -1.86
CA ASN A 89 -2.35 -23.78 -3.28
C ASN A 89 -1.89 -22.35 -3.54
N ASP A 90 -1.19 -22.16 -4.66
CA ASP A 90 -0.76 -20.84 -5.12
C ASP A 90 -1.52 -20.40 -6.37
N SER A 91 -2.71 -19.83 -6.15
CA SER A 91 -3.57 -19.32 -7.22
C SER A 91 -3.10 -17.96 -7.75
N LEU A 92 -3.53 -17.61 -8.97
CA LEU A 92 -3.30 -16.30 -9.57
C LEU A 92 -3.70 -15.14 -8.64
N TRP A 93 -4.84 -15.27 -7.94
CA TRP A 93 -5.30 -14.26 -6.99
C TRP A 93 -4.35 -14.10 -5.80
N ARG A 94 -3.83 -15.21 -5.25
CA ARG A 94 -2.84 -15.17 -4.15
C ARG A 94 -1.54 -14.52 -4.60
N ARG A 95 -1.05 -14.84 -5.81
CA ARG A 95 0.09 -14.16 -6.45
C ARG A 95 -0.18 -12.66 -6.60
N GLY A 96 -1.37 -12.29 -7.07
CA GLY A 96 -1.83 -10.91 -7.17
C GLY A 96 -1.80 -10.17 -5.83
N PHE A 97 -2.34 -10.75 -4.76
CA PHE A 97 -2.31 -10.14 -3.42
C PHE A 97 -0.90 -9.89 -2.92
N ARG A 98 0.02 -10.84 -3.11
CA ARG A 98 1.44 -10.66 -2.73
C ARG A 98 2.12 -9.59 -3.58
N SER A 99 1.82 -9.55 -4.88
CA SER A 99 2.31 -8.54 -5.81
C SER A 99 1.84 -7.14 -5.41
N THR A 100 0.55 -6.99 -5.08
CA THR A 100 -0.02 -5.74 -4.58
C THR A 100 0.55 -5.35 -3.25
N ALA A 101 0.68 -6.28 -2.29
CA ALA A 101 1.29 -6.03 -0.98
C ALA A 101 2.70 -5.43 -1.12
N HIS A 102 3.48 -5.91 -2.10
CA HIS A 102 4.81 -5.42 -2.36
C HIS A 102 4.83 -3.95 -2.81
N CYS A 103 4.13 -3.59 -3.90
CA CYS A 103 4.10 -2.21 -4.38
C CYS A 103 3.42 -1.29 -3.35
N TYR A 104 2.33 -1.75 -2.74
CA TYR A 104 1.59 -1.06 -1.68
C TYR A 104 2.47 -0.66 -0.50
N SER A 105 3.32 -1.57 -0.04
CA SER A 105 4.18 -1.32 1.11
C SER A 105 5.18 -0.18 0.86
N GLY A 106 5.74 -0.11 -0.35
CA GLY A 106 6.66 0.94 -0.77
C GLY A 106 5.92 2.26 -0.99
N CYS A 107 4.80 2.23 -1.70
CA CYS A 107 4.00 3.44 -1.95
C CYS A 107 3.55 4.10 -0.65
N GLY A 108 2.96 3.34 0.27
CA GLY A 108 2.55 3.88 1.58
C GLY A 108 3.71 4.39 2.43
N ALA A 109 4.90 3.77 2.34
CA ALA A 109 6.09 4.30 3.02
C ALA A 109 6.52 5.65 2.41
N GLY A 110 6.49 5.75 1.08
CA GLY A 110 6.79 6.97 0.35
C GLY A 110 5.78 8.08 0.64
N GLU A 111 4.48 7.76 0.75
CA GLU A 111 3.45 8.74 1.12
C GLU A 111 3.69 9.31 2.52
N VAL A 112 3.90 8.45 3.52
CA VAL A 112 4.19 8.87 4.89
C VAL A 112 5.45 9.76 4.93
N VAL A 113 6.53 9.34 4.26
CA VAL A 113 7.78 10.12 4.18
C VAL A 113 7.55 11.46 3.48
N GLY A 114 6.81 11.45 2.37
CA GLY A 114 6.47 12.63 1.58
C GLY A 114 5.70 13.67 2.40
N PHE A 115 4.63 13.26 3.07
CA PHE A 115 3.86 14.15 3.93
C PHE A 115 4.66 14.67 5.12
N VAL A 116 5.37 13.80 5.84
CA VAL A 116 6.19 14.21 6.99
C VAL A 116 7.28 15.20 6.59
N LEU A 117 7.91 14.99 5.43
CA LEU A 117 8.95 15.90 4.93
C LEU A 117 8.37 17.21 4.40
N LEU A 118 7.40 17.14 3.48
CA LEU A 118 6.92 18.28 2.73
C LEU A 118 5.94 19.14 3.55
N ALA A 119 4.92 18.52 4.14
CA ALA A 119 3.92 19.22 4.94
C ALA A 119 4.35 19.43 6.39
N GLY A 120 5.12 18.48 6.95
CA GLY A 120 5.62 18.56 8.32
C GLY A 120 6.89 19.41 8.46
N LEU A 121 8.03 18.87 8.00
CA LEU A 121 9.36 19.44 8.26
C LEU A 121 9.62 20.73 7.47
N LEU A 122 9.26 20.74 6.18
CA LEU A 122 9.42 21.91 5.30
C LEU A 122 8.24 22.89 5.40
N ALA A 123 7.16 22.50 6.07
CA ALA A 123 5.95 23.29 6.27
C ALA A 123 5.43 23.94 4.98
N LEU A 124 5.44 23.19 3.86
CA LEU A 124 4.95 23.69 2.59
C LEU A 124 3.42 23.81 2.62
N GLU A 125 2.91 24.99 2.29
CA GLU A 125 1.46 25.27 2.30
C GLU A 125 0.76 24.95 0.97
N SER A 126 1.54 24.77 -0.11
CA SER A 126 0.97 24.49 -1.43
C SER A 126 0.49 23.03 -1.53
N THR A 127 -0.83 22.84 -1.47
CA THR A 127 -1.46 21.52 -1.66
C THR A 127 -0.96 20.83 -2.92
N LEU A 128 -0.79 21.56 -4.03
CA LEU A 128 -0.30 21.00 -5.28
C LEU A 128 1.13 20.45 -5.15
N VAL A 129 2.03 21.19 -4.51
CA VAL A 129 3.43 20.79 -4.34
C VAL A 129 3.53 19.60 -3.37
N VAL A 130 2.79 19.64 -2.27
CA VAL A 130 2.75 18.53 -1.30
C VAL A 130 2.20 17.27 -1.95
N THR A 131 1.08 17.36 -2.68
CA THR A 131 0.45 16.24 -3.39
C THR A 131 1.40 15.65 -4.44
N ALA A 132 1.95 16.49 -5.32
CA ALA A 132 2.84 16.03 -6.39
C ALA A 132 4.15 15.44 -5.84
N GLY A 133 4.72 16.05 -4.80
CA GLY A 133 5.92 15.55 -4.14
C GLY A 133 5.65 14.21 -3.44
N THR A 134 4.53 14.09 -2.72
CA THR A 134 4.11 12.85 -2.05
C THR A 134 3.88 11.72 -3.05
N PHE A 135 3.17 12.00 -4.15
CA PHE A 135 3.04 11.07 -5.28
C PHE A 135 4.41 10.62 -5.79
N GLY A 136 5.36 11.55 -5.96
CA GLY A 136 6.73 11.24 -6.39
C GLY A 136 7.49 10.35 -5.40
N PHE A 137 7.36 10.59 -4.10
CA PHE A 137 7.96 9.74 -3.06
C PHE A 137 7.34 8.34 -3.03
N ALA A 138 6.02 8.23 -3.15
CA ALA A 138 5.32 6.95 -3.24
C ALA A 138 5.80 6.14 -4.44
N TYR A 139 5.90 6.78 -5.61
CA TYR A 139 6.46 6.20 -6.82
C TYR A 139 7.90 5.71 -6.62
N LEU A 140 8.76 6.55 -6.03
CA LEU A 140 10.17 6.23 -5.78
C LEU A 140 10.33 5.03 -4.85
N PHE A 141 9.59 4.99 -3.74
CA PHE A 141 9.67 3.90 -2.76
C PHE A 141 8.99 2.62 -3.28
N GLY A 142 7.85 2.75 -3.95
CA GLY A 142 7.17 1.65 -4.62
C GLY A 142 8.08 0.92 -5.61
N TYR A 143 8.78 1.68 -6.46
CA TYR A 143 9.80 1.11 -7.36
C TYR A 143 11.02 0.57 -6.64
N GLY A 144 11.51 1.28 -5.64
CA GLY A 144 12.73 0.91 -4.90
C GLY A 144 12.63 -0.49 -4.32
N LEU A 145 11.43 -0.91 -3.88
CA LEU A 145 11.21 -2.26 -3.40
C LEU A 145 11.34 -3.32 -4.52
N THR A 146 10.96 -3.02 -5.76
CA THR A 146 11.01 -3.98 -6.89
C THR A 146 12.39 -4.08 -7.53
N VAL A 147 13.15 -2.99 -7.61
CA VAL A 147 14.48 -2.97 -8.24
C VAL A 147 15.50 -3.80 -7.45
N GLY A 148 15.46 -3.72 -6.11
CA GLY A 148 16.40 -4.42 -5.24
C GLY A 148 16.46 -5.94 -5.47
N PRO A 149 15.32 -6.66 -5.45
CA PRO A 149 15.24 -8.09 -5.74
C PRO A 149 15.77 -8.47 -7.13
N LEU A 150 15.42 -7.71 -8.19
CA LEU A 150 15.88 -7.99 -9.55
C LEU A 150 17.41 -7.93 -9.65
N MET A 151 18.01 -6.95 -8.99
CA MET A 151 19.48 -6.84 -8.92
C MET A 151 20.11 -8.01 -8.15
N GLN A 152 19.46 -8.51 -7.10
CA GLN A 152 19.92 -9.69 -6.35
C GLN A 152 19.83 -10.97 -7.19
N GLU A 153 18.90 -11.03 -8.14
CA GLU A 153 18.76 -12.11 -9.11
C GLU A 153 19.74 -11.98 -10.30
N GLY A 154 20.62 -10.97 -10.28
CA GLY A 154 21.70 -10.79 -11.25
C GLY A 154 21.34 -9.92 -12.44
N VAL A 155 20.14 -9.31 -12.46
CA VAL A 155 19.72 -8.36 -13.50
C VAL A 155 20.54 -7.07 -13.36
N GLY A 156 21.01 -6.52 -14.48
CA GLY A 156 21.75 -5.26 -14.47
C GLY A 156 20.88 -4.10 -13.98
N PHE A 157 21.45 -3.14 -13.24
CA PHE A 157 20.67 -2.02 -12.65
C PHE A 157 19.75 -1.31 -13.66
N GLY A 158 20.23 -1.01 -14.87
CA GLY A 158 19.43 -0.33 -15.89
C GLY A 158 18.26 -1.18 -16.41
N GLU A 159 18.47 -2.47 -16.57
CA GLU A 159 17.43 -3.43 -16.96
C GLU A 159 16.41 -3.60 -15.83
N ALA A 160 16.87 -3.78 -14.59
CA ALA A 160 16.02 -3.87 -13.41
C ALA A 160 15.14 -2.61 -13.22
N MET A 161 15.69 -1.42 -13.50
CA MET A 161 14.94 -0.17 -13.48
C MET A 161 13.87 -0.12 -14.58
N LEU A 162 14.19 -0.55 -15.80
CA LEU A 162 13.22 -0.58 -16.90
C LEU A 162 12.11 -1.62 -16.64
N ASP A 163 12.48 -2.80 -16.18
CA ASP A 163 11.54 -3.87 -15.86
C ASP A 163 10.61 -3.47 -14.72
N ALA A 164 11.15 -2.87 -13.65
CA ALA A 164 10.33 -2.30 -12.58
C ALA A 164 9.38 -1.23 -13.14
N LEU A 165 9.86 -0.36 -14.02
CA LEU A 165 9.04 0.69 -14.63
C LEU A 165 7.88 0.11 -15.43
N TYR A 166 8.12 -0.88 -16.29
CA TYR A 166 7.05 -1.51 -17.07
C TYR A 166 6.09 -2.33 -16.22
N SER A 167 6.58 -3.05 -15.22
CA SER A 167 5.78 -3.99 -14.42
C SER A 167 5.03 -3.35 -13.25
N GLU A 168 5.46 -2.18 -12.76
CA GLU A 168 4.84 -1.51 -11.61
C GLU A 168 4.12 -0.19 -11.97
N THR A 169 4.45 0.47 -13.10
CA THR A 169 3.80 1.76 -13.48
C THR A 169 2.28 1.69 -13.40
N PRO A 170 1.61 0.70 -14.03
CA PRO A 170 0.15 0.74 -14.10
C PRO A 170 -0.51 0.54 -12.73
N SER A 171 0.05 -0.34 -11.90
CA SER A 171 -0.47 -0.63 -10.56
C SER A 171 -0.22 0.52 -9.60
N ILE A 172 0.99 1.09 -9.58
CA ILE A 172 1.34 2.24 -8.73
C ILE A 172 0.51 3.46 -9.15
N THR A 173 0.44 3.80 -10.45
CA THR A 173 -0.32 4.98 -10.89
C THR A 173 -1.78 4.92 -10.43
N LEU A 174 -2.45 3.77 -10.64
CA LEU A 174 -3.85 3.64 -10.25
C LEU A 174 -4.03 3.57 -8.74
N MET A 175 -3.07 2.98 -8.01
CA MET A 175 -3.03 3.02 -6.56
C MET A 175 -2.99 4.47 -6.05
N GLU A 176 -2.01 5.23 -6.50
CA GLU A 176 -1.73 6.58 -6.00
C GLU A 176 -2.84 7.56 -6.37
N VAL A 177 -3.40 7.45 -7.58
CA VAL A 177 -4.58 8.26 -7.96
C VAL A 177 -5.75 7.97 -7.02
N ALA A 178 -5.96 6.71 -6.65
CA ALA A 178 -7.04 6.34 -5.74
C ALA A 178 -6.76 6.74 -4.28
N ALA A 179 -5.54 6.51 -3.78
CA ALA A 179 -5.13 6.84 -2.42
C ALA A 179 -5.11 8.36 -2.20
N ILE A 180 -4.25 9.07 -2.92
CA ILE A 180 -4.12 10.53 -2.79
C ILE A 180 -5.43 11.24 -3.15
N GLY A 181 -6.17 10.74 -4.15
CA GLY A 181 -7.51 11.26 -4.47
C GLY A 181 -8.49 11.11 -3.31
N THR A 182 -8.47 9.97 -2.62
CA THR A 182 -9.31 9.73 -1.43
C THR A 182 -8.90 10.63 -0.26
N ASP A 183 -7.60 10.85 -0.06
CA ASP A 183 -7.09 11.76 0.98
C ASP A 183 -7.51 13.20 0.73
N LEU A 184 -7.35 13.69 -0.49
CA LEU A 184 -7.79 15.04 -0.85
C LEU A 184 -9.31 15.20 -0.68
N LEU A 185 -10.09 14.17 -1.01
CA LEU A 185 -11.54 14.19 -0.88
C LEU A 185 -12.00 14.23 0.58
N ILE A 186 -11.38 13.43 1.46
CA ILE A 186 -11.81 13.28 2.85
C ILE A 186 -11.18 14.36 3.74
N ALA A 187 -9.89 14.63 3.53
CA ALA A 187 -9.03 15.37 4.44
C ALA A 187 -8.21 16.49 3.75
N GLY A 188 -8.62 16.97 2.57
CA GLY A 188 -7.87 18.00 1.83
C GLY A 188 -7.66 19.36 2.54
N GLN A 189 -8.37 19.61 3.65
CA GLN A 189 -8.17 20.79 4.52
C GLN A 189 -7.53 20.44 5.88
N ALA A 190 -7.29 19.17 6.15
CA ALA A 190 -6.65 18.72 7.38
C ALA A 190 -5.14 18.95 7.30
N HIS A 191 -4.57 19.40 8.40
CA HIS A 191 -3.13 19.56 8.55
C HIS A 191 -2.52 18.30 9.15
N ILE A 192 -1.21 18.13 9.01
CA ILE A 192 -0.49 16.96 9.53
C ILE A 192 -0.64 16.74 11.05
N GLY A 193 -1.02 17.78 11.80
CA GLY A 193 -1.32 17.70 13.24
C GLY A 193 -2.74 17.21 13.56
N ASP A 194 -3.63 17.18 12.56
CA ASP A 194 -5.02 16.79 12.74
C ASP A 194 -5.18 15.27 12.72
N LEU A 195 -6.02 14.73 13.59
CA LEU A 195 -6.30 13.30 13.63
C LEU A 195 -6.91 12.78 12.31
N LEU A 196 -7.77 13.60 11.69
CA LEU A 196 -8.41 13.29 10.42
C LEU A 196 -7.38 13.04 9.30
N PHE A 197 -6.25 13.75 9.32
CA PHE A 197 -5.19 13.59 8.32
C PHE A 197 -4.65 12.15 8.31
N TRP A 198 -4.29 11.64 9.50
CA TRP A 198 -3.75 10.29 9.64
C TRP A 198 -4.82 9.20 9.47
N GLY A 199 -6.05 9.47 9.92
CA GLY A 199 -7.19 8.59 9.68
C GLY A 199 -7.51 8.43 8.20
N ALA A 200 -7.50 9.53 7.45
CA ALA A 200 -7.67 9.52 6.00
C ALA A 200 -6.55 8.74 5.32
N LEU A 201 -5.27 9.00 5.67
CA LEU A 201 -4.12 8.32 5.06
C LEU A 201 -4.20 6.79 5.18
N VAL A 202 -4.54 6.27 6.35
CA VAL A 202 -4.68 4.80 6.56
C VAL A 202 -5.85 4.24 5.74
N PHE A 203 -6.96 4.98 5.68
CA PHE A 203 -8.12 4.58 4.89
C PHE A 203 -7.84 4.63 3.38
N SER A 204 -7.22 5.71 2.90
CA SER A 204 -6.91 5.95 1.50
C SER A 204 -5.92 4.93 0.96
N LEU A 205 -4.90 4.57 1.73
CA LEU A 205 -3.98 3.49 1.41
C LEU A 205 -4.75 2.18 1.21
N SER A 206 -5.68 1.86 2.12
CA SER A 206 -6.51 0.64 1.98
C SER A 206 -7.35 0.67 0.70
N VAL A 207 -7.90 1.83 0.31
CA VAL A 207 -8.59 2.03 -0.98
C VAL A 207 -7.63 1.82 -2.15
N GLY A 208 -6.43 2.42 -2.09
CA GLY A 208 -5.38 2.25 -3.08
C GLY A 208 -5.00 0.80 -3.30
N PHE A 209 -4.85 0.01 -2.22
CA PHE A 209 -4.61 -1.43 -2.30
C PHE A 209 -5.71 -2.15 -3.10
N VAL A 210 -6.97 -1.87 -2.79
CA VAL A 210 -8.12 -2.51 -3.44
C VAL A 210 -8.17 -2.17 -4.93
N VAL A 211 -7.83 -0.94 -5.32
CA VAL A 211 -7.75 -0.51 -6.72
C VAL A 211 -6.56 -1.13 -7.44
N ALA A 212 -5.40 -1.22 -6.79
CA ALA A 212 -4.18 -1.77 -7.36
C ALA A 212 -4.22 -3.30 -7.53
N PHE A 213 -5.05 -3.98 -6.74
CA PHE A 213 -5.17 -5.44 -6.75
C PHE A 213 -5.55 -6.05 -8.11
N PRO A 214 -6.68 -5.69 -8.74
CA PRO A 214 -7.04 -6.23 -10.04
C PRO A 214 -6.03 -5.89 -11.14
N VAL A 215 -5.35 -4.74 -11.03
CA VAL A 215 -4.29 -4.35 -11.96
C VAL A 215 -3.09 -5.30 -11.85
N ASN A 216 -2.62 -5.54 -10.62
CA ASN A 216 -1.56 -6.51 -10.37
C ASN A 216 -1.92 -7.92 -10.82
N VAL A 217 -3.15 -8.38 -10.54
CA VAL A 217 -3.64 -9.68 -11.01
C VAL A 217 -3.58 -9.76 -12.54
N SER A 218 -3.99 -8.70 -13.24
CA SER A 218 -3.98 -8.66 -14.71
C SER A 218 -2.57 -8.66 -15.27
N LEU A 219 -1.64 -7.92 -14.67
CA LEU A 219 -0.23 -7.89 -15.06
C LEU A 219 0.45 -9.25 -14.86
N VAL A 220 0.15 -9.93 -13.75
CA VAL A 220 0.65 -11.29 -13.48
C VAL A 220 0.04 -12.30 -14.46
N TYR A 221 -1.26 -12.19 -14.74
CA TYR A 221 -1.92 -13.05 -15.71
C TYR A 221 -1.36 -12.90 -17.13
N ALA A 222 -1.06 -11.65 -17.53
CA ALA A 222 -0.49 -11.34 -18.83
C ALA A 222 1.01 -11.67 -18.97
N GLY A 223 1.67 -12.13 -17.90
CA GLY A 223 3.11 -12.43 -17.91
C GLY A 223 4.01 -11.20 -17.99
N VAL A 224 3.46 -9.99 -17.81
CA VAL A 224 4.24 -8.74 -17.70
C VAL A 224 4.96 -8.68 -16.36
N LYS A 225 4.41 -9.35 -15.35
CA LYS A 225 4.97 -9.46 -14.01
C LYS A 225 5.06 -10.94 -13.61
N GLU A 226 6.24 -11.41 -13.26
CA GLU A 226 6.46 -12.78 -12.77
C GLU A 226 5.66 -13.05 -11.46
N GLY A 227 5.37 -12.01 -10.68
CA GLY A 227 4.66 -12.12 -9.42
C GLY A 227 5.51 -12.77 -8.32
N MET A 228 5.05 -12.69 -7.08
CA MET A 228 5.85 -13.14 -5.94
C MET A 228 5.84 -14.67 -5.81
N LYS A 229 7.02 -15.25 -5.52
CA LYS A 229 7.26 -16.69 -5.31
C LYS A 229 6.24 -17.32 -4.36
N ASN A 230 5.97 -18.60 -4.57
CA ASN A 230 5.06 -19.40 -3.75
C ASN A 230 5.68 -19.61 -2.35
N PRO A 231 5.09 -19.06 -1.27
CA PRO A 231 5.66 -19.22 0.07
C PRO A 231 5.60 -20.67 0.58
N ALA A 232 4.73 -21.52 0.05
CA ALA A 232 4.67 -22.93 0.49
C ALA A 232 5.94 -23.72 0.15
N GLU A 233 6.63 -23.37 -0.92
CA GLU A 233 7.90 -24.00 -1.32
C GLU A 233 9.04 -23.68 -0.34
N LEU A 234 8.99 -22.51 0.32
CA LEU A 234 9.98 -22.10 1.31
C LEU A 234 9.88 -22.93 2.61
N GLY A 235 8.66 -23.33 2.98
CA GLY A 235 8.42 -24.17 4.16
C GLY A 235 8.92 -25.60 3.97
N GLN A 236 8.92 -26.11 2.73
CA GLN A 236 9.38 -27.47 2.42
C GLN A 236 10.91 -27.60 2.45
N GLN A 237 11.64 -26.51 2.22
CA GLN A 237 13.12 -26.51 2.22
C GLN A 237 13.72 -26.46 3.63
N THR A 238 12.91 -26.25 4.66
CA THR A 238 13.35 -26.11 6.06
C THR A 238 12.86 -27.22 7.00
N GLY A 239 12.09 -28.19 6.48
CA GLY A 239 11.66 -29.40 7.20
C GLY A 239 12.44 -30.62 6.76
#